data_AF-A0A950D737-F1
#
_entry.id   AF-A0A950D737-F1
#
_cell.length_a   1.000
_cell.length_b   1.000
_cell.length_c   1.000
_cell.angle_alpha   90.00
_cell.angle_beta   90.00
_cell.angle_gamma   90.00
#
_symmetry.space_group_name_H-M   'P 1'
#
loop_
_entity.id
_entity.type
_entity.pdbx_description
1 polymer ?
#
loop_
_entity_poly.entity_id
_entity_poly.type
_entity_poly.pdbx_seq_one_letter_code
_entity_poly.pdbx_strand_id
1 'polypeptide(L)'
;LDPQSTADLIAIKYSGDGGYTPGDTWDLYADSDHRIMEMDYHRGGPKKPSLVIVSWTGYKKAGPLLISTEHKGTADGAPFRMFFTDVSVKVTGSNWVNAE
;
A
#
# COMPACT_ATOMS: atom_id res chain seq x y z
N LEU A 1 -14.44 7.65 -9.21
CA LEU A 1 -13.62 6.74 -10.04
C LEU A 1 -13.94 7.09 -11.48
N ASP A 2 -12.95 7.58 -12.21
CA ASP A 2 -13.09 7.81 -13.65
C ASP A 2 -13.12 6.44 -14.34
N PRO A 3 -14.19 6.09 -15.07
CA PRO A 3 -14.32 4.80 -15.75
C PRO A 3 -13.31 4.57 -16.89
N GLN A 4 -12.41 5.53 -17.19
CA GLN A 4 -11.38 5.40 -18.24
C GLN A 4 -9.94 5.18 -17.75
N SER A 5 -9.64 5.20 -16.44
CA SER A 5 -8.26 4.92 -16.00
C SER A 5 -7.98 3.42 -16.08
N THR A 6 -7.20 2.98 -17.06
CA THR A 6 -6.62 1.63 -17.06
C THR A 6 -5.64 1.53 -15.89
N ALA A 7 -5.88 0.62 -14.96
CA ALA A 7 -4.94 0.35 -13.88
C ALA A 7 -3.90 -0.68 -14.35
N ASP A 8 -2.63 -0.38 -14.15
CA ASP A 8 -1.54 -1.34 -14.35
C ASP A 8 -1.48 -2.29 -13.15
N LEU A 9 -1.43 -3.60 -13.40
CA LEU A 9 -1.21 -4.61 -12.38
C LEU A 9 0.28 -4.95 -12.26
N ILE A 10 0.82 -4.77 -11.07
CA ILE A 10 2.15 -5.25 -10.67
C ILE A 10 1.95 -6.44 -9.74
N ALA A 11 2.14 -7.65 -10.27
CA ALA A 11 2.03 -8.90 -9.51
C ALA A 11 3.40 -9.40 -9.06
N ILE A 12 3.55 -9.64 -7.76
CA ILE A 12 4.81 -10.05 -7.13
C ILE A 12 4.57 -11.36 -6.37
N LYS A 13 5.47 -12.33 -6.56
CA LYS A 13 5.50 -13.56 -5.77
C LYS A 13 6.87 -13.76 -5.18
N TYR A 14 6.94 -13.85 -3.86
CA TYR A 14 8.17 -14.19 -3.16
C TYR A 14 8.34 -15.71 -3.05
N SER A 15 9.57 -16.19 -3.14
CA SER A 15 9.93 -17.61 -2.99
C SER A 15 10.72 -17.85 -1.71
N GLY A 16 10.60 -19.05 -1.13
CA GLY A 16 11.33 -19.43 0.09
C GLY A 16 10.96 -18.53 1.27
N ASP A 17 11.98 -18.03 1.97
CA ASP A 17 11.82 -17.17 3.14
C ASP A 17 11.67 -15.67 2.81
N GLY A 18 11.51 -15.32 1.52
CA GLY A 18 11.27 -13.95 1.08
C GLY A 18 9.83 -13.49 1.33
N GLY A 19 9.63 -12.16 1.27
CA GLY A 19 8.34 -11.51 1.50
C GLY A 19 8.22 -10.91 2.89
N TYR A 20 7.08 -10.28 3.19
CA TYR A 20 6.74 -9.91 4.58
C TYR A 20 6.43 -11.16 5.41
N THR A 21 5.85 -12.15 4.75
CA THR A 21 5.70 -13.52 5.23
C THR A 21 6.24 -14.49 4.17
N PRO A 22 6.93 -15.57 4.58
CA PRO A 22 7.51 -16.52 3.64
C PRO A 22 6.53 -16.99 2.57
N GLY A 23 6.82 -16.66 1.32
CA GLY A 23 6.04 -17.10 0.16
C GLY A 23 4.78 -16.29 -0.14
N ASP A 24 4.63 -15.08 0.41
CA ASP A 24 3.51 -14.20 0.08
C ASP A 24 3.51 -13.70 -1.37
N THR A 25 2.32 -13.29 -1.81
CA THR A 25 2.12 -12.61 -3.09
C THR A 25 1.42 -11.27 -2.87
N TRP A 26 1.72 -10.34 -3.76
CA TRP A 26 1.22 -8.97 -3.72
C TRP A 26 0.78 -8.58 -5.12
N ASP A 27 -0.46 -8.12 -5.25
CA ASP A 27 -0.95 -7.47 -6.45
C ASP A 27 -1.13 -5.99 -6.14
N LEU A 28 -0.45 -5.12 -6.89
CA LEU A 28 -0.58 -3.66 -6.78
C LEU A 28 -1.25 -3.14 -8.05
N TYR A 29 -2.34 -2.40 -7.88
CA TYR A 29 -3.01 -1.72 -8.98
C TYR A 29 -2.59 -0.26 -9.00
N ALA A 30 -1.94 0.19 -10.06
CA ALA A 30 -1.45 1.55 -10.20
C ALA A 30 -2.21 2.33 -11.28
N ASP A 31 -2.47 3.61 -11.05
CA ASP A 31 -3.02 4.51 -12.07
C ASP A 31 -1.97 4.88 -13.14
N SER A 32 -2.40 5.65 -14.15
CA SER A 32 -1.53 6.12 -15.23
C SER A 32 -0.39 7.04 -14.77
N ASP A 33 -0.48 7.60 -13.57
CA ASP A 33 0.58 8.40 -12.94
C ASP A 33 1.47 7.54 -12.02
N HIS A 34 1.34 6.21 -12.11
CA HIS A 34 2.02 5.21 -11.29
C HIS A 34 1.73 5.33 -9.79
N ARG A 35 0.57 5.88 -9.40
CA ARG A 35 0.13 5.87 -8.00
C ARG A 35 -0.64 4.58 -7.72
N ILE A 36 -0.26 3.90 -6.64
CA ILE A 36 -1.02 2.74 -6.16
C ILE A 36 -2.42 3.22 -5.79
N MET A 37 -3.43 2.51 -6.27
CA MET A 37 -4.84 2.71 -5.95
C MET A 37 -5.35 1.64 -4.99
N GLU A 38 -4.85 0.42 -5.12
CA GLU A 38 -5.25 -0.75 -4.34
C GLU A 38 -4.11 -1.75 -4.25
N MET A 39 -4.11 -2.56 -3.20
CA MET A 39 -3.24 -3.71 -3.05
C MET A 39 -4.00 -4.90 -2.50
N ASP A 40 -3.67 -6.06 -3.06
CA ASP A 40 -4.07 -7.35 -2.53
C ASP A 40 -2.82 -8.05 -2.00
N TYR A 41 -2.80 -8.27 -0.69
CA TYR A 41 -1.77 -9.07 -0.03
C TYR A 41 -2.31 -10.46 0.27
N HIS A 42 -1.68 -11.46 -0.33
CA HIS A 42 -1.93 -12.87 -0.06
C HIS A 42 -0.81 -13.43 0.81
N ARG A 43 -1.10 -13.65 2.08
CA ARG A 43 -0.15 -14.16 3.05
C ARG A 43 0.34 -15.56 2.66
N GLY A 44 1.62 -15.79 2.86
CA GLY A 44 2.20 -17.14 2.85
C GLY A 44 1.94 -17.92 4.14
N GLY A 45 1.66 -19.22 4.01
CA GLY A 45 1.42 -20.12 5.13
C GLY A 45 0.01 -20.04 5.76
N PRO A 46 -0.24 -20.79 6.84
CA PRO A 46 -1.61 -21.04 7.33
C PRO A 46 -2.16 -19.97 8.29
N LYS A 47 -1.35 -18.99 8.70
CA LYS A 47 -1.78 -17.97 9.68
C LYS A 47 -2.78 -17.00 9.04
N LYS A 48 -3.70 -16.46 9.84
CA LYS A 48 -4.68 -15.45 9.42
C LYS A 48 -4.19 -14.01 9.72
N PRO A 49 -4.62 -12.98 8.96
CA PRO A 49 -5.47 -13.07 7.77
C PRO A 49 -4.71 -13.64 6.57
N SER A 50 -5.42 -14.38 5.71
CA SER A 50 -4.86 -14.96 4.48
C SER A 50 -4.86 -13.97 3.31
N LEU A 51 -5.87 -13.11 3.23
CA LEU A 51 -6.03 -12.09 2.21
C LEU A 51 -6.33 -10.74 2.86
N VAL A 52 -5.60 -9.70 2.45
CA VAL A 52 -5.90 -8.31 2.79
C VAL A 52 -6.01 -7.53 1.49
N ILE A 53 -7.17 -6.93 1.24
CA ILE A 53 -7.44 -6.07 0.08
C ILE A 53 -7.71 -4.68 0.61
N VAL A 54 -6.88 -3.70 0.25
CA VAL A 54 -7.01 -2.32 0.75
C VAL A 54 -6.69 -1.28 -0.32
N SER A 55 -7.41 -0.17 -0.27
CA SER A 55 -7.17 1.01 -1.09
C SER A 55 -5.94 1.81 -0.62
N TRP A 56 -5.27 2.53 -1.53
CA TRP A 56 -4.21 3.51 -1.22
C TRP A 56 -4.80 4.91 -1.33
N THR A 57 -5.06 5.53 -0.19
CA THR A 57 -5.74 6.84 -0.13
C THR A 57 -5.09 7.76 0.89
N GLY A 58 -5.67 8.95 1.11
CA GLY A 58 -5.16 9.91 2.09
C GLY A 58 -3.75 10.36 1.76
N TYR A 59 -3.47 10.63 0.49
CA TYR A 59 -2.16 11.12 0.07
C TYR A 59 -1.89 12.51 0.64
N LYS A 60 -0.73 12.65 1.29
CA LYS A 60 -0.23 13.88 1.89
C LYS A 60 1.14 14.23 1.35
N LYS A 61 1.43 15.52 1.25
CA LYS A 61 2.73 15.99 0.77
C LYS A 61 3.67 16.19 1.96
N ALA A 62 4.85 15.60 1.89
CA ALA A 62 5.94 15.79 2.85
C ALA A 62 7.22 16.15 2.10
N GLY A 63 7.45 17.45 1.93
CA GLY A 63 8.54 17.96 1.09
C GLY A 63 8.37 17.53 -0.38
N PRO A 64 9.35 16.83 -0.99
CA PRO A 64 9.25 16.37 -2.38
C PRO A 64 8.42 15.08 -2.55
N LEU A 65 8.01 14.43 -1.45
CA LEU A 65 7.32 13.13 -1.51
C LEU A 65 5.81 13.28 -1.33
N LEU A 66 5.06 12.45 -2.04
CA LEU A 66 3.63 12.24 -1.85
C LEU A 66 3.42 10.87 -1.19
N ILE A 67 2.78 10.83 -0.02
CA ILE A 67 2.70 9.64 0.84
C ILE A 67 1.24 9.32 1.14
N SER A 68 0.80 8.11 0.83
CA SER A 68 -0.53 7.62 1.25
C SER A 68 -0.52 7.34 2.75
N THR A 69 -1.50 7.87 3.49
CA THR A 69 -1.61 7.67 4.95
C THR A 69 -2.84 6.89 5.36
N GLU A 70 -3.64 6.38 4.42
CA GLU A 70 -4.91 5.74 4.69
C GLU A 70 -5.15 4.53 3.79
N HIS A 71 -5.40 3.38 4.43
CA HIS A 71 -5.69 2.11 3.79
C HIS A 71 -6.95 1.49 4.35
N LYS A 72 -7.99 1.41 3.52
CA LYS A 72 -9.30 0.87 3.89
C LYS A 72 -9.69 -0.26 2.96
N GLY A 73 -10.26 -1.31 3.53
CA GLY A 73 -10.77 -2.44 2.78
C GLY A 73 -11.13 -3.60 3.70
N THR A 74 -10.62 -4.79 3.40
CA THR A 74 -10.96 -6.01 4.15
C THR A 74 -9.75 -6.87 4.47
N ALA A 75 -9.87 -7.66 5.55
CA ALA A 75 -8.95 -8.73 5.90
C ALA A 75 -9.78 -10.02 6.07
N ASP A 76 -9.59 -10.99 5.19
CA ASP A 76 -10.44 -12.19 5.04
C ASP A 76 -11.95 -11.85 5.03
N GLY A 77 -12.31 -10.78 4.31
CA GLY A 77 -13.69 -10.32 4.14
C GLY A 77 -14.25 -9.48 5.30
N ALA A 78 -13.57 -9.41 6.45
CA ALA A 78 -13.97 -8.51 7.54
C ALA A 78 -13.44 -7.09 7.31
N PRO A 79 -14.17 -6.02 7.72
CA PRO A 79 -13.70 -4.65 7.57
C PRO A 79 -12.33 -4.44 8.21
N PHE A 80 -11.42 -3.81 7.46
CA PHE A 80 -10.07 -3.50 7.89
C PHE A 80 -9.71 -2.07 7.53
N ARG A 81 -8.98 -1.41 8.45
CA ARG A 81 -8.44 -0.08 8.26
C ARG A 81 -7.07 0.04 8.91
N MET A 82 -6.11 0.57 8.16
CA MET A 82 -4.79 0.94 8.61
C MET A 82 -4.53 2.39 8.21
N PHE A 83 -4.01 3.19 9.14
CA PHE A 83 -3.73 4.59 8.88
C PHE A 83 -2.49 5.03 9.65
N PHE A 84 -1.82 6.04 9.12
CA PHE A 84 -0.63 6.65 9.73
C PHE A 84 -0.97 8.06 10.22
N THR A 85 -0.50 8.39 11.42
CA THR A 85 -0.54 9.76 11.96
C THR A 85 0.88 10.27 12.14
N ASP A 86 1.03 11.60 12.25
CA ASP A 86 2.30 12.25 12.58
C ASP A 86 3.47 11.89 11.65
N VAL A 87 3.14 11.64 10.37
CA VAL A 87 4.12 11.31 9.33
C VAL A 87 4.98 12.53 9.02
N SER A 88 6.30 12.35 9.04
CA SER A 88 7.28 13.37 8.66
C SER A 88 8.40 12.76 7.85
N VAL A 89 8.94 13.53 6.90
CA VAL A 89 10.07 13.13 6.05
C VAL A 89 11.27 14.02 6.35
N LYS A 90 12.46 13.40 6.41
CA LYS A 90 13.73 14.12 6.42
C LYS A 90 14.57 13.66 5.24
N VAL A 91 14.81 14.57 4.31
CA VAL A 91 15.76 14.34 3.23
C VAL A 91 17.17 14.55 3.79
N THR A 92 18.15 13.80 3.29
CA THR A 92 19.55 13.97 3.69
C THR A 92 19.97 15.44 3.51
N GLY A 93 20.43 16.07 4.60
CA GLY A 93 20.82 17.49 4.60
C GLY A 93 19.69 18.50 4.87
N SER A 94 18.45 18.07 5.16
CA SER A 94 17.33 18.96 5.49
C SER A 94 16.83 18.80 6.93
N ASN A 95 15.89 19.67 7.33
CA ASN A 95 15.06 19.47 8.52
C ASN A 95 13.89 18.52 8.22
N TRP A 96 13.21 18.07 9.28
CA TRP A 96 11.96 17.31 9.16
C TRP A 96 10.85 18.17 8.56
N VAL A 97 10.04 17.57 7.69
CA VAL A 97 8.87 18.18 7.08
C VAL A 97 7.67 17.27 7.34
N ASN A 98 6.63 17.81 7.96
CA ASN A 98 5.39 17.08 8.24
C ASN A 98 4.65 16.77 6.94
N ALA A 99 3.90 15.67 6.94
CA ALA A 99 2.99 15.33 5.86
C ALA A 99 1.66 16.08 6.05
N GLU A 100 1.30 16.92 5.08
CA GLU A 100 0.07 17.72 5.05
C GLU A 100 -0.87 17.27 3.92
#